data_AF-A0AAN6PWS4-F1
#
_entry.id   AF-A0AAN6PWS4-F1
#
_cell.length_a   1.000
_cell.length_b   1.000
_cell.length_c   1.000
_cell.angle_alpha   90.00
_cell.angle_beta   90.00
_cell.angle_gamma   90.00
#
_symmetry.space_group_name_H-M   'P 1'
#
loop_
_entity.id
_entity.type
_entity.pdbx_description
1 polymer ?
#
loop_
_entity_poly.entity_id
_entity_poly.type
_entity_poly.pdbx_seq_one_letter_code
_entity_poly.pdbx_strand_id
1 'polypeptide(L)'
;MRRGKAQRHIWVDSICINQAGTAAALHERGGQVAMMGDIYSKAVQVSVHLGESDAASDVACAAVKSLVNYFIGAKLPGPQQAFFRRKHESLADDVLAARPEFPYGKLHGVFRLPWFRRIYG
;
A
#
# COMPACT_ATOMS: atom_id res chain seq x y z
N MET A 1 1.77 12.94 -20.83
CA MET A 1 2.26 14.23 -21.40
C MET A 1 2.16 15.31 -20.33
N ARG A 2 3.26 15.92 -19.84
CA ARG A 2 3.18 17.05 -18.88
C ARG A 2 3.80 18.31 -19.50
N ARG A 3 2.93 19.29 -19.78
CA ARG A 3 3.21 20.65 -20.23
C ARG A 3 3.57 21.51 -19.00
N GLY A 4 4.71 22.21 -19.01
CA GLY A 4 5.12 23.18 -17.98
C GLY A 4 6.38 22.82 -17.18
N LYS A 5 7.45 23.62 -17.34
CA LYS A 5 8.77 23.52 -16.69
C LYS A 5 8.74 23.98 -15.21
N ALA A 6 8.06 23.26 -14.34
CA ALA A 6 8.27 23.40 -12.88
C ALA A 6 9.23 22.30 -12.42
N GLN A 7 10.31 22.67 -11.73
CA GLN A 7 11.22 21.70 -11.10
C GLN A 7 10.43 20.89 -10.07
N ARG A 8 10.53 19.56 -10.13
CA ARG A 8 9.83 18.64 -9.20
C ARG A 8 10.84 17.68 -8.60
N HIS A 9 10.75 17.48 -7.30
CA HIS A 9 11.42 16.37 -6.63
C HIS A 9 10.54 15.14 -6.75
N ILE A 10 11.07 14.09 -7.36
CA ILE A 10 10.38 12.81 -7.58
C ILE A 10 11.27 11.72 -7.00
N TRP A 11 10.67 10.86 -6.18
CA TRP A 11 11.29 9.65 -5.69
C TRP A 11 10.52 8.46 -6.29
N VAL A 12 11.26 7.48 -6.81
CA VAL A 12 10.71 6.27 -7.44
C VAL A 12 11.46 5.08 -6.85
N ASP A 13 10.76 4.20 -6.13
CA ASP A 13 11.40 3.06 -5.44
C ASP A 13 12.25 2.20 -6.39
N SER A 14 11.76 1.96 -7.61
CA SER A 14 12.45 1.14 -8.60
C SER A 14 13.74 1.76 -9.16
N ILE A 15 13.97 3.05 -8.93
CA ILE A 15 15.15 3.79 -9.41
C ILE A 15 16.07 4.15 -8.24
N CYS A 16 15.49 4.62 -7.14
CA CYS A 16 16.24 5.13 -5.99
C CYS A 16 16.79 4.02 -5.08
N ILE A 17 16.21 2.82 -5.12
CA ILE A 17 16.64 1.67 -4.32
C ILE A 17 17.49 0.74 -5.18
N ASN A 18 18.63 0.28 -4.67
CA ASN A 18 19.43 -0.72 -5.36
C ASN A 18 18.70 -2.08 -5.37
N GLN A 19 18.25 -2.47 -6.56
CA GLN A 19 17.48 -3.70 -6.78
C GLN A 19 18.36 -4.96 -6.92
N ALA A 20 19.69 -4.84 -6.88
CA ALA A 20 20.59 -5.99 -6.97
C ALA A 20 20.49 -6.90 -5.73
N GLY A 21 20.81 -8.19 -5.91
CA GLY A 21 20.84 -9.18 -4.83
C GLY A 21 22.15 -9.27 -4.05
N THR A 22 23.07 -8.30 -4.22
CA THR A 22 24.36 -8.31 -3.53
C THR A 22 24.21 -7.85 -2.07
N ALA A 23 25.10 -8.30 -1.18
CA ALA A 23 25.05 -7.93 0.23
C ALA A 23 25.06 -6.40 0.45
N ALA A 24 25.86 -5.68 -0.33
CA ALA A 24 25.90 -4.21 -0.29
C ALA A 24 24.57 -3.58 -0.74
N ALA A 25 23.92 -4.13 -1.77
CA ALA A 25 22.62 -3.65 -2.23
C ALA A 25 21.51 -3.91 -1.21
N LEU A 26 21.51 -5.08 -0.56
CA LEU A 26 20.55 -5.40 0.51
C LEU A 26 20.71 -4.47 1.72
N HIS A 27 21.94 -4.13 2.09
CA HIS A 27 22.21 -3.17 3.16
C HIS A 27 21.67 -1.77 2.84
N GLU A 28 21.94 -1.25 1.63
CA GLU A 28 21.41 0.04 1.16
C GLU A 28 19.89 0.05 1.11
N ARG A 29 19.29 -1.02 0.57
CA ARG A 29 17.84 -1.20 0.50
C ARG A 29 17.18 -1.11 1.86
N GLY A 30 17.75 -1.75 2.88
CA GLY A 30 17.22 -1.67 4.25
C GLY A 30 17.11 -0.22 4.74
N GLY A 31 18.10 0.61 4.44
CA GLY A 31 18.08 2.04 4.74
C GLY A 31 17.02 2.80 3.95
N GLN A 32 16.88 2.56 2.65
CA GLN A 32 15.84 3.20 1.84
C GLN A 32 14.43 2.83 2.31
N VAL A 33 14.21 1.54 2.60
CA VAL A 33 12.91 1.03 3.06
C VAL A 33 12.53 1.66 4.39
N ALA A 34 13.48 1.84 5.31
CA ALA A 34 13.25 2.55 6.56
C ALA A 34 12.79 4.00 6.36
N MET A 35 13.25 4.68 5.29
CA MET A 35 12.86 6.05 4.97
C MET A 35 11.53 6.17 4.20
N MET A 36 10.99 5.07 3.66
CA MET A 36 9.79 5.13 2.80
C MET A 36 8.58 5.75 3.50
N GLY A 37 8.39 5.49 4.80
CA GLY A 37 7.30 6.09 5.58
C GLY A 37 7.37 7.61 5.64
N ASP A 38 8.59 8.15 5.83
CA ASP A 38 8.85 9.59 5.82
C ASP A 38 8.63 10.20 4.44
N ILE A 39 9.07 9.52 3.38
CA ILE A 39 8.88 9.97 2.01
C ILE A 39 7.39 10.03 1.67
N TYR A 40 6.64 8.97 1.99
CA TYR A 40 5.20 8.90 1.70
C TYR A 40 4.39 9.91 2.50
N SER A 41 4.75 10.17 3.76
CA SER A 41 4.05 11.15 4.59
C SER A 41 4.31 12.61 4.17
N LYS A 42 5.48 12.89 3.57
CA LYS A 42 5.87 14.25 3.12
C LYS A 42 5.56 14.50 1.64
N ALA A 43 5.25 13.46 0.86
CA ALA A 43 4.96 13.59 -0.56
C ALA A 43 3.62 14.30 -0.81
N VAL A 44 3.62 15.22 -1.78
CA VAL A 44 2.38 15.86 -2.26
C VAL A 44 1.43 14.84 -2.87
N GLN A 45 1.98 13.79 -3.50
CA GLN A 45 1.23 12.71 -4.10
C GLN A 45 2.07 11.43 -4.10
N VAL A 46 1.46 10.32 -3.69
CA VAL A 46 2.02 8.99 -3.83
C VAL A 46 1.25 8.25 -4.91
N SER A 47 1.97 7.67 -5.87
CA SER A 47 1.40 6.84 -6.93
C SER A 47 2.05 5.47 -6.85
N VAL A 48 1.23 4.42 -6.76
CA VAL A 48 1.69 3.03 -6.76
C VAL A 48 1.32 2.38 -8.09
N HIS A 49 2.28 1.71 -8.72
CA HIS A 49 2.04 0.91 -9.93
C HIS A 49 2.18 -0.57 -9.55
N LEU A 50 1.04 -1.26 -9.48
CA LEU A 50 0.95 -2.64 -9.04
C LEU A 50 1.15 -3.67 -10.16
N GLY A 51 1.33 -3.22 -11.40
CA GLY A 51 1.36 -4.07 -12.60
C GLY A 51 -0.01 -4.17 -13.26
N GLU A 52 -0.19 -5.19 -14.09
CA GLU A 52 -1.48 -5.51 -14.69
C GLU A 52 -2.46 -6.00 -13.62
N SER A 53 -3.74 -5.62 -13.76
CA SER A 53 -4.75 -6.07 -12.81
C SER A 53 -5.18 -7.49 -13.10
N ASP A 54 -5.41 -8.24 -12.04
CA ASP A 54 -6.10 -9.52 -12.04
C ASP A 54 -7.22 -9.52 -10.99
N ALA A 55 -8.02 -10.59 -10.97
CA ALA A 55 -9.14 -10.71 -10.06
C ALA A 55 -8.74 -10.58 -8.58
N ALA A 56 -7.54 -11.04 -8.20
CA ALA A 56 -7.07 -10.95 -6.82
C ALA A 56 -6.60 -9.53 -6.46
N SER A 57 -5.93 -8.82 -7.36
CA SER A 57 -5.57 -7.42 -7.15
C SER A 57 -6.77 -6.50 -7.13
N ASP A 58 -7.80 -6.77 -7.94
CA ASP A 58 -9.05 -6.01 -7.93
C ASP A 58 -9.78 -6.14 -6.58
N VAL A 59 -9.91 -7.36 -6.06
CA VAL A 59 -10.51 -7.63 -4.74
C VAL A 59 -9.72 -6.94 -3.63
N ALA A 60 -8.40 -7.05 -3.64
CA ALA A 60 -7.55 -6.40 -2.66
C ALA A 60 -7.68 -4.87 -2.70
N CYS A 61 -7.69 -4.27 -3.90
CA CYS A 61 -7.87 -2.82 -4.06
C CYS A 61 -9.25 -2.36 -3.58
N ALA A 62 -10.30 -3.14 -3.85
CA ALA A 62 -11.64 -2.86 -3.33
C ALA A 62 -11.68 -2.93 -1.80
N ALA A 63 -11.07 -3.97 -1.20
CA ALA A 63 -10.96 -4.12 0.25
C ALA A 63 -10.25 -2.93 0.91
N VAL A 64 -9.10 -2.50 0.37
CA VAL A 64 -8.36 -1.34 0.89
C VAL A 64 -9.21 -0.07 0.80
N LYS A 65 -9.89 0.18 -0.32
CA LYS A 65 -10.77 1.36 -0.48
C LYS A 65 -11.88 1.37 0.58
N SER A 66 -12.53 0.23 0.80
CA SER A 66 -13.58 0.10 1.81
C SER A 66 -13.02 0.33 3.22
N LEU A 67 -11.87 -0.25 3.56
CA LEU A 67 -11.21 -0.04 4.86
C LEU A 67 -10.90 1.43 5.10
N VAL A 68 -10.30 2.12 4.12
CA VAL A 68 -9.96 3.55 4.23
C VAL A 68 -11.21 4.40 4.43
N ASN A 69 -12.29 4.13 3.72
CA ASN A 69 -13.55 4.88 3.87
C ASN A 69 -14.10 4.79 5.30
N TYR A 70 -14.13 3.59 5.90
CA TYR A 70 -14.59 3.43 7.29
C TYR A 70 -13.56 3.95 8.31
N PHE A 71 -12.26 3.83 8.02
CA PHE A 71 -11.20 4.38 8.87
C PHE A 71 -11.29 5.89 9.00
N ILE A 72 -11.48 6.61 7.90
CA ILE A 72 -11.64 8.07 7.91
C ILE A 72 -12.84 8.47 8.76
N GLY A 73 -13.99 7.81 8.56
CA GLY A 73 -15.20 8.04 9.38
C GLY A 73 -15.00 7.70 10.87
N ALA A 74 -14.14 6.73 11.19
CA ALA A 74 -13.82 6.37 12.56
C ALA A 74 -12.85 7.36 13.24
N LYS A 75 -12.06 8.10 12.46
CA LYS A 75 -11.12 9.13 12.94
C LYS A 75 -11.75 10.52 13.08
N LEU A 76 -12.78 10.82 12.30
CA LEU A 76 -13.49 12.09 12.40
C LEU A 76 -14.38 12.15 13.66
N PRO A 77 -14.39 13.28 14.39
CA PRO A 77 -15.31 13.46 15.52
C PRO A 77 -16.74 13.62 15.00
N GLY A 78 -17.69 12.93 15.63
CA GLY A 78 -19.11 13.04 15.28
C GLY A 78 -19.98 11.94 15.89
N PRO A 79 -21.31 12.08 15.84
CA PRO A 79 -22.24 11.13 16.47
C PRO A 79 -22.16 9.72 15.87
N GLN A 80 -21.67 9.59 14.63
CA GLN A 80 -21.54 8.32 13.93
C GLN A 80 -20.18 7.63 14.13
N GLN A 81 -19.23 8.23 14.87
CA GLN A 81 -17.86 7.71 14.99
C GLN A 81 -17.81 6.25 15.45
N ALA A 82 -18.60 5.88 16.47
CA ALA A 82 -18.66 4.52 16.99
C ALA A 82 -19.20 3.51 15.95
N PHE A 83 -20.13 3.94 15.09
CA PHE A 83 -20.63 3.11 13.99
C PHE A 83 -19.53 2.84 12.96
N PHE A 84 -18.83 3.88 12.51
CA PHE A 84 -17.71 3.73 11.56
C PHE A 84 -16.59 2.87 12.12
N ARG A 85 -16.27 3.02 13.41
CA ARG A 85 -15.27 2.19 14.09
C ARG A 85 -15.63 0.70 14.07
N ARG A 86 -16.85 0.34 14.51
CA ARG A 86 -17.32 -1.05 14.48
C ARG A 86 -17.34 -1.63 13.07
N LYS A 87 -17.76 -0.84 12.08
CA LYS A 87 -17.75 -1.24 10.67
C LYS A 87 -16.33 -1.45 10.14
N HIS A 88 -15.39 -0.57 10.50
CA HIS A 88 -13.98 -0.73 10.16
C HIS A 88 -13.39 -2.02 10.77
N GLU A 89 -13.61 -2.25 12.07
CA GLU A 89 -13.12 -3.45 12.78
C GLU A 89 -13.66 -4.74 12.14
N SER A 90 -14.99 -4.83 11.97
CA SER A 90 -15.62 -5.98 11.33
C SER A 90 -15.14 -6.22 9.89
N LEU A 91 -14.89 -5.14 9.13
CA LEU A 91 -14.36 -5.26 7.77
C LEU A 91 -12.88 -5.69 7.79
N ALA A 92 -12.08 -5.22 8.75
CA ALA A 92 -10.69 -5.62 8.89
C ALA A 92 -10.58 -7.12 9.17
N ASP A 93 -11.43 -7.65 10.07
CA ASP A 93 -11.51 -9.08 10.35
C ASP A 93 -11.87 -9.89 9.09
N ASP A 94 -12.87 -9.43 8.32
CA ASP A 94 -13.27 -10.09 7.07
C ASP A 94 -12.19 -10.06 5.97
N VAL A 95 -11.45 -8.95 5.88
CA VAL A 95 -10.36 -8.80 4.91
C VAL A 95 -9.18 -9.72 5.24
N LEU A 96 -8.90 -9.94 6.53
CA LEU A 96 -7.83 -10.80 7.00
C LEU A 96 -8.24 -12.28 7.12
N ALA A 97 -9.54 -12.57 7.14
CA ALA A 97 -10.05 -13.93 7.29
C ALA A 97 -9.58 -14.84 6.13
N ALA A 98 -9.05 -16.00 6.50
CA ALA A 98 -8.76 -17.06 5.56
C ALA A 98 -10.07 -17.72 5.11
N ARG A 99 -10.30 -17.77 3.80
CA ARG A 99 -11.44 -18.43 3.16
C ARG A 99 -10.98 -19.38 2.06
N PRO A 100 -11.79 -20.37 1.63
CA PRO A 100 -11.41 -21.26 0.53
C PRO A 100 -10.98 -20.49 -0.73
N GLU A 101 -11.66 -19.38 -1.04
CA GLU A 101 -11.33 -18.50 -2.15
C GLU A 101 -10.10 -17.60 -1.91
N PHE A 102 -9.79 -17.29 -0.64
CA PHE A 102 -8.67 -16.44 -0.22
C PHE A 102 -7.95 -17.06 0.99
N PRO A 103 -7.08 -18.08 0.80
CA PRO A 103 -6.47 -18.82 1.90
C PRO A 103 -5.60 -17.98 2.83
N TYR A 104 -5.11 -16.85 2.32
CA TYR A 104 -4.23 -15.90 3.01
C TYR A 104 -4.90 -14.52 3.20
N GLY A 105 -6.23 -14.47 3.12
CA GLY A 105 -6.99 -13.22 3.17
C GLY A 105 -6.99 -12.44 1.85
N LYS A 106 -7.84 -11.41 1.78
CA LYS A 106 -8.11 -10.65 0.56
C LYS A 106 -6.94 -9.78 0.09
N LEU A 107 -6.02 -9.42 0.99
CA LEU A 107 -4.85 -8.58 0.66
C LEU A 107 -3.68 -9.36 0.06
N HIS A 108 -3.65 -10.69 0.20
CA HIS A 108 -2.54 -11.51 -0.29
C HIS A 108 -2.31 -11.38 -1.80
N GLY A 109 -3.39 -11.17 -2.57
CA GLY A 109 -3.32 -10.93 -4.02
C GLY A 109 -2.45 -9.74 -4.41
N VAL A 110 -2.28 -8.76 -3.52
CA VAL A 110 -1.42 -7.59 -3.73
C VAL A 110 -0.01 -7.83 -3.17
N PHE A 111 0.13 -8.53 -2.03
CA PHE A 111 1.44 -8.83 -1.46
C PHE A 111 2.31 -9.78 -2.31
N ARG A 112 1.70 -10.56 -3.20
CA ARG A 112 2.44 -11.37 -4.18
C ARG A 112 3.03 -10.56 -5.34
N LEU A 113 2.61 -9.31 -5.53
CA LEU A 113 3.00 -8.51 -6.68
C LEU A 113 4.48 -8.11 -6.62
N PRO A 114 5.16 -7.92 -7.76
CA PRO A 114 6.60 -7.66 -7.80
C PRO A 114 7.04 -6.49 -6.93
N TRP A 115 6.20 -5.46 -6.80
CA TRP A 115 6.49 -4.30 -5.96
C TRP A 115 6.74 -4.70 -4.49
N PHE A 116 5.89 -5.54 -3.91
CA PHE A 116 6.05 -5.99 -2.51
C PHE A 116 7.21 -6.98 -2.35
N ARG A 117 7.41 -7.87 -3.33
CA ARG A 117 8.52 -8.86 -3.27
C ARG A 117 9.90 -8.22 -3.32
N ARG A 118 10.05 -7.06 -3.97
CA ARG A 118 11.33 -6.34 -4.03
C ARG A 118 11.73 -5.71 -2.69
N ILE A 119 10.74 -5.33 -1.88
CA ILE A 119 10.95 -4.62 -0.62
C ILE A 119 11.26 -5.60 0.51
N TYR A 120 10.59 -6.76 0.54
CA TYR A 120 10.63 -7.71 1.65
C TYR A 120 11.27 -9.06 1.29
N GLY A 121 11.89 -9.19 0.11
CA GLY A 121 12.48 -10.42 -0.41
C GLY A 121 13.96 -10.35 -0.69
#